data_AF-A0A2B7GNW8-F1
#
_entry.id   AF-A0A2B7GNW8-F1
#
_cell.length_a   1.000
_cell.length_b   1.000
_cell.length_c   1.000
_cell.angle_alpha   90.00
_cell.angle_beta   90.00
_cell.angle_gamma   90.00
#
_symmetry.space_group_name_H-M   'P 1'
#
loop_
_entity.id
_entity.type
_entity.pdbx_description
1 polymer ?
#
loop_
_entity_poly.entity_id
_entity_poly.type
_entity_poly.pdbx_seq_one_letter_code
_entity_poly.pdbx_strand_id
1 'polypeptide(L)'
;MATMLDVVMTIHTIFAALWTGGTLLVAGTVLPAARRDLLGGEALALIGRRFSYLTIVSVLLLLFTGGHLAGTLYTAESLQSTGRGHLVLTMVGLWLVLPIVLYGGFRQLTGLPPEQSAATAATEARPWFLTASVVSIALLIVAGLL
;
A
#
# COMPACT_ATOMS: atom_id res chain seq x y z
N MET A 1 17.60 11.11 -23.83
CA MET A 1 16.22 10.58 -23.98
C MET A 1 16.03 9.52 -22.91
N ALA A 2 14.88 9.47 -22.23
CA ALA A 2 14.59 8.43 -21.23
C ALA A 2 14.39 7.08 -21.94
N THR A 3 14.94 6.01 -21.36
CA THR A 3 14.74 4.64 -21.85
C THR A 3 13.40 4.08 -21.35
N MET A 4 12.94 2.98 -21.96
CA MET A 4 11.74 2.27 -21.46
C MET A 4 11.92 1.82 -20.00
N LEU A 5 13.12 1.36 -19.64
CA LEU A 5 13.42 0.93 -18.28
C LEU A 5 13.28 2.10 -17.29
N ASP A 6 13.76 3.29 -17.65
CA ASP A 6 13.63 4.50 -16.82
C ASP A 6 12.16 4.88 -16.60
N VAL A 7 11.34 4.78 -17.66
CA VAL A 7 9.90 5.06 -17.58
C VAL A 7 9.21 4.06 -16.65
N VAL A 8 9.48 2.76 -16.81
CA VAL A 8 8.89 1.71 -15.96
C VAL A 8 9.33 1.87 -14.51
N MET A 9 10.61 2.13 -14.25
CA MET A 9 11.14 2.37 -12.91
C MET A 9 10.53 3.60 -12.25
N THR A 10 10.33 4.67 -13.03
CA THR A 10 9.67 5.89 -12.55
C THR A 10 8.23 5.61 -12.14
N ILE A 11 7.45 4.93 -13.00
CA ILE A 11 6.06 4.56 -12.68
C ILE A 11 6.04 3.65 -11.44
N HIS A 12 6.88 2.62 -11.39
CA HIS A 12 6.95 1.71 -10.24
C HIS A 12 7.19 2.47 -8.94
N THR A 13 8.21 3.33 -8.91
CA THR A 13 8.61 4.08 -7.72
C THR A 13 7.52 5.06 -7.27
N ILE A 14 6.90 5.78 -8.21
CA ILE A 14 5.81 6.73 -7.88
C ILE A 14 4.63 6.01 -7.24
N PHE A 15 4.17 4.90 -7.82
CA PHE A 15 3.04 4.16 -7.26
C PHE A 15 3.39 3.44 -5.95
N ALA A 16 4.61 2.96 -5.81
CA ALA A 16 5.09 2.39 -4.55
C ALA A 16 5.08 3.46 -3.44
N ALA A 17 5.58 4.67 -3.72
CA ALA A 17 5.60 5.78 -2.78
C ALA A 17 4.20 6.30 -2.44
N LEU A 18 3.33 6.49 -3.44
CA LEU A 18 1.94 6.92 -3.23
C LEU A 18 1.16 5.93 -2.37
N TRP A 19 1.33 4.64 -2.63
CA TRP A 19 0.56 3.61 -1.93
C TRP A 19 1.03 3.38 -0.50
N THR A 20 2.34 3.25 -0.29
CA THR A 20 2.93 3.10 1.05
C THR A 20 2.78 4.38 1.86
N GLY A 21 3.07 5.55 1.29
CA GLY A 21 2.89 6.85 1.93
C GLY A 21 1.42 7.16 2.24
N GLY A 22 0.51 6.85 1.32
CA GLY A 22 -0.93 6.96 1.54
C GLY A 22 -1.41 6.09 2.71
N THR A 23 -0.90 4.87 2.82
CA THR A 23 -1.18 3.97 3.94
C THR A 23 -0.78 4.60 5.27
N LEU A 24 0.44 5.15 5.34
CA LEU A 24 0.95 5.81 6.53
C LEU A 24 0.14 7.07 6.89
N LEU A 25 -0.28 7.85 5.90
CA LEU A 25 -1.11 9.04 6.10
C LEU A 25 -2.50 8.68 6.62
N VAL A 26 -3.13 7.63 6.08
CA VAL A 26 -4.42 7.16 6.59
C VAL A 26 -4.29 6.68 8.03
N ALA A 27 -3.28 5.86 8.33
CA ALA A 27 -3.05 5.32 9.67
C ALA A 27 -2.66 6.40 10.70
N GLY A 28 -1.81 7.34 10.31
CA GLY A 28 -1.21 8.35 11.19
C GLY A 28 -2.01 9.63 11.35
N THR A 29 -2.86 9.97 10.36
CA THR A 29 -3.58 11.24 10.33
C THR A 29 -5.09 11.05 10.24
N VAL A 30 -5.58 10.30 9.26
CA VAL A 30 -7.02 10.18 8.99
C VAL A 30 -7.74 9.42 10.11
N LEU A 31 -7.26 8.23 10.48
CA LEU A 31 -7.90 7.44 11.54
C LEU A 31 -7.85 8.15 12.91
N PRO A 32 -6.73 8.76 13.34
CA PRO A 32 -6.71 9.51 14.59
C PRO A 32 -7.64 10.73 14.60
N ALA A 33 -7.81 11.41 13.46
CA ALA A 33 -8.75 12.53 13.35
C ALA A 33 -10.21 12.06 13.45
N ALA A 34 -10.57 10.98 12.74
CA ALA A 34 -11.91 10.39 12.83
C ALA A 34 -12.26 9.86 14.23
N ARG A 35 -11.28 9.25 14.93
CA ARG A 35 -11.45 8.79 16.32
C ARG A 35 -11.65 9.91 17.34
N ARG A 36 -11.34 11.15 16.98
CA ARG A 36 -11.53 12.36 17.81
C ARG A 36 -12.71 13.20 17.31
N ASP A 37 -13.58 12.61 16.48
CA ASP A 37 -14.75 13.27 15.89
C ASP A 37 -14.42 14.52 15.05
N LEU A 38 -13.18 14.64 14.55
CA LEU A 38 -12.75 15.73 13.68
C LEU A 38 -13.10 15.47 12.19
N LEU A 39 -13.53 14.26 11.86
CA LEU A 39 -13.95 13.83 10.52
C LEU A 39 -15.29 13.10 10.62
N GLY A 40 -16.29 13.56 9.86
CA GLY A 40 -17.58 12.91 9.76
C GLY A 40 -17.54 11.57 8.99
N GLY A 41 -18.56 10.73 9.19
CA GLY A 41 -18.63 9.39 8.62
C GLY A 41 -18.63 9.36 7.09
N GLU A 42 -19.36 10.27 6.44
CA GLU A 42 -19.38 10.38 4.97
C GLU A 42 -18.01 10.71 4.38
N ALA A 43 -17.30 11.65 5.01
CA ALA A 43 -15.94 12.03 4.60
C ALA A 43 -14.98 10.85 4.78
N LEU A 44 -15.06 10.14 5.91
CA LEU A 44 -14.25 8.95 6.17
C LEU A 44 -14.51 7.84 5.14
N ALA A 45 -15.78 7.57 4.81
CA ALA A 45 -16.17 6.58 3.81
C ALA A 45 -15.71 6.97 2.39
N LEU A 46 -15.78 8.26 2.04
CA LEU A 46 -15.24 8.78 0.78
C LEU A 46 -13.72 8.57 0.70
N ILE A 47 -12.98 8.93 1.75
CA ILE A 47 -11.53 8.72 1.82
C ILE A 47 -11.20 7.23 1.69
N GLY A 48 -11.86 6.36 2.46
CA GLY A 48 -11.69 4.92 2.39
C GLY A 48 -11.93 4.35 0.99
N ARG A 49 -13.00 4.79 0.32
CA ARG A 49 -13.32 4.38 -1.07
C ARG A 49 -12.32 4.90 -2.10
N ARG A 50 -11.86 6.15 -1.97
CA ARG A 50 -10.84 6.70 -2.89
C ARG A 50 -9.50 5.99 -2.70
N PHE A 51 -9.13 5.71 -1.46
CA PHE A 51 -7.89 5.01 -1.15
C PHE A 51 -7.95 3.53 -1.56
N SER A 52 -9.12 2.89 -1.54
CA SER A 52 -9.28 1.54 -2.10
C SER A 52 -9.08 1.51 -3.62
N TYR A 53 -9.60 2.50 -4.36
CA TYR A 53 -9.30 2.63 -5.79
C TYR A 53 -7.82 2.86 -6.06
N LEU A 54 -7.16 3.74 -5.29
CA LEU A 54 -5.71 3.93 -5.40
C LEU A 54 -4.95 2.62 -5.13
N THR A 55 -5.39 1.85 -4.14
CA THR A 55 -4.80 0.54 -3.82
C THR A 55 -4.93 -0.43 -4.99
N ILE A 56 -6.11 -0.56 -5.59
CA ILE A 56 -6.33 -1.46 -6.74
C ILE A 56 -5.42 -1.06 -7.91
N VAL A 57 -5.39 0.23 -8.25
CA VAL A 57 -4.53 0.74 -9.34
C VAL A 57 -3.05 0.50 -9.04
N SER A 58 -2.62 0.75 -7.80
CA SER A 58 -1.23 0.56 -7.38
C SER A 58 -0.83 -0.91 -7.42
N VAL A 59 -1.68 -1.83 -6.94
CA VAL A 59 -1.43 -3.28 -7.00
C VAL A 59 -1.19 -3.70 -8.45
N LEU A 60 -2.07 -3.32 -9.37
CA LEU A 60 -1.95 -3.70 -10.79
C LEU A 60 -0.71 -3.09 -11.44
N LEU A 61 -0.47 -1.79 -11.26
CA LEU A 61 0.69 -1.13 -11.86
C LEU A 61 2.00 -1.66 -11.29
N LEU A 62 2.08 -1.93 -9.99
CA LEU A 62 3.27 -2.50 -9.35
C LEU A 62 3.51 -3.94 -9.78
N LEU A 63 2.46 -4.73 -10.01
CA LEU A 63 2.59 -6.08 -10.58
C LEU A 63 3.24 -6.02 -11.96
N PHE A 64 2.71 -5.19 -12.87
CA PHE A 64 3.21 -5.14 -14.24
C PHE A 64 4.60 -4.49 -14.31
N THR A 65 4.79 -3.35 -13.64
CA THR A 65 6.08 -2.66 -13.65
C THR A 65 7.15 -3.43 -12.87
N GLY A 66 6.82 -3.96 -11.70
CA GLY A 66 7.74 -4.78 -10.89
C GLY A 66 8.09 -6.10 -11.57
N GLY A 67 7.10 -6.76 -12.19
CA GLY A 67 7.32 -7.96 -13.00
C GLY A 67 8.23 -7.69 -14.21
N HIS A 68 8.03 -6.57 -14.91
CA HIS A 68 8.90 -6.17 -16.01
C HIS A 68 10.33 -5.86 -15.55
N LEU A 69 10.50 -5.10 -14.44
CA LEU A 69 11.81 -4.81 -13.86
C LEU A 69 12.52 -6.08 -13.41
N ALA A 70 11.83 -6.96 -12.68
CA ALA A 70 12.40 -8.22 -12.21
C ALA A 70 12.79 -9.13 -13.38
N GLY A 71 11.92 -9.28 -14.39
CA GLY A 71 12.19 -10.11 -15.56
C GLY A 71 13.25 -9.56 -16.51
N THR A 72 13.56 -8.26 -16.44
CA THR A 72 14.61 -7.63 -17.25
C THR A 72 15.95 -7.59 -16.53
N LEU A 73 15.94 -7.38 -15.20
CA LEU A 73 17.15 -7.17 -14.41
C LEU A 73 17.68 -8.45 -13.75
N TYR A 74 16.87 -9.50 -13.66
CA TYR A 74 17.23 -10.72 -12.95
C TYR A 74 16.89 -11.98 -13.75
N THR A 75 17.73 -13.00 -13.62
CA THR A 75 17.42 -14.39 -13.97
C THR A 75 16.79 -15.11 -12.78
N ALA A 76 16.11 -16.24 -13.02
CA ALA A 76 15.54 -17.08 -11.97
C ALA A 76 16.60 -17.52 -10.93
N GLU A 77 17.82 -17.83 -11.39
CA GLU A 77 18.95 -18.16 -10.54
C GLU A 77 19.36 -16.95 -9.68
N SER A 78 19.60 -15.80 -10.30
CA SER A 78 20.04 -14.60 -9.58
C SER A 78 19.02 -14.09 -8.54
N LEU A 79 17.72 -14.31 -8.75
CA LEU A 79 16.68 -14.01 -7.77
C LEU A 79 16.81 -14.86 -6.49
N GLN A 80 17.25 -16.11 -6.64
CA GLN A 80 17.28 -17.09 -5.55
C GLN A 80 18.67 -17.26 -4.92
N SER A 81 19.73 -16.79 -5.58
CA SER A 81 21.11 -16.99 -5.12
C SER A 81 21.83 -15.72 -4.68
N THR A 82 21.24 -14.54 -4.87
CA THR A 82 21.90 -13.26 -4.56
C THR A 82 21.15 -12.48 -3.48
N GLY A 83 21.89 -11.67 -2.70
CA GLY A 83 21.29 -10.80 -1.68
C GLY A 83 20.26 -9.82 -2.25
N ARG A 84 20.55 -9.19 -3.40
CA ARG A 84 19.60 -8.31 -4.11
C ARG A 84 18.38 -9.08 -4.59
N GLY A 85 18.55 -10.30 -5.11
CA GLY A 85 17.47 -11.19 -5.50
C GLY A 85 16.51 -11.50 -4.35
N HIS A 86 17.05 -11.84 -3.18
CA HIS A 86 16.24 -12.08 -1.97
C HIS A 86 15.48 -10.84 -1.50
N LEU A 87 16.04 -9.63 -1.65
CA LEU A 87 15.33 -8.39 -1.37
C LEU A 87 14.14 -8.20 -2.33
N VAL A 88 14.30 -8.48 -3.63
CA VAL A 88 13.18 -8.46 -4.59
C VAL A 88 12.09 -9.48 -4.21
N LEU A 89 12.47 -10.71 -3.88
CA LEU A 89 11.50 -11.74 -3.45
C LEU A 89 10.77 -11.34 -2.16
N THR A 90 11.49 -10.73 -1.21
CA THR A 90 10.91 -10.18 0.01
C THR A 90 9.92 -9.05 -0.31
N MET A 91 10.28 -8.14 -1.21
CA MET A 91 9.41 -7.06 -1.67
C MET A 91 8.12 -7.61 -2.30
N VAL A 92 8.21 -8.65 -3.13
CA VAL A 92 7.03 -9.31 -3.72
C VAL A 92 6.14 -9.93 -2.64
N GLY A 93 6.73 -10.60 -1.64
CA GLY A 93 5.97 -11.15 -0.51
C GLY A 93 5.22 -10.07 0.27
N LEU A 94 5.91 -8.97 0.61
CA LEU A 94 5.28 -7.84 1.30
C LEU A 94 4.22 -7.14 0.44
N TRP A 95 4.45 -7.03 -0.87
CA TRP A 95 3.50 -6.49 -1.84
C TRP A 95 2.22 -7.33 -1.92
N LEU A 96 2.29 -8.66 -1.77
CA LEU A 96 1.11 -9.53 -1.68
C LEU A 96 0.35 -9.37 -0.37
N VAL A 97 1.06 -9.15 0.74
CA VAL A 97 0.46 -9.02 2.08
C VAL A 97 -0.27 -7.69 2.25
N LEU A 98 0.32 -6.57 1.82
CA LEU A 98 -0.25 -5.23 2.01
C LEU A 98 -1.72 -5.09 1.54
N PRO A 99 -2.12 -5.51 0.33
CA PRO A 99 -3.50 -5.34 -0.14
C PRO A 99 -4.49 -6.22 0.63
N ILE A 100 -4.08 -7.39 1.12
CA ILE A 100 -4.91 -8.27 1.96
C ILE A 100 -5.24 -7.55 3.27
N VAL A 101 -4.22 -6.98 3.91
CA VAL A 101 -4.39 -6.25 5.18
C VAL A 101 -5.23 -4.98 4.97
N LEU A 102 -4.95 -4.21 3.91
CA LEU A 102 -5.70 -3.00 3.57
C LEU A 102 -7.17 -3.30 3.25
N TYR A 103 -7.46 -4.41 2.58
CA TYR A 103 -8.84 -4.84 2.32
C TYR A 103 -9.64 -5.02 3.61
N GLY A 104 -9.02 -5.63 4.64
CA GLY A 104 -9.62 -5.72 5.98
C GLY A 104 -9.96 -4.35 6.57
N GLY A 105 -9.05 -3.38 6.43
CA GLY A 105 -9.28 -1.99 6.87
C GLY A 105 -10.37 -1.28 6.07
N PHE A 106 -10.39 -1.42 4.74
CA PHE A 106 -11.39 -0.77 3.89
C PHE A 106 -12.81 -1.21 4.20
N ARG A 107 -13.03 -2.49 4.50
CA ARG A 107 -14.35 -3.00 4.87
C ARG A 107 -14.95 -2.28 6.08
N GLN A 108 -14.11 -1.86 7.03
CA GLN A 108 -14.55 -1.11 8.21
C GLN A 108 -14.87 0.35 7.89
N LEU A 109 -14.32 0.92 6.81
CA LEU A 109 -14.53 2.32 6.44
C LEU A 109 -15.65 2.52 5.41
N THR A 110 -15.91 1.53 4.56
CA THR A 110 -16.89 1.65 3.46
C THR A 110 -18.18 0.86 3.70
N GLY A 111 -18.22 -0.02 4.70
CA GLY A 111 -19.39 -0.84 5.04
C GLY A 111 -20.29 -0.25 6.13
N LEU A 112 -20.21 1.07 6.37
CA LEU A 112 -20.88 1.71 7.50
C LEU A 112 -22.41 1.68 7.35
N PRO A 113 -23.14 1.15 8.35
CA PRO A 113 -24.55 1.47 8.51
C PRO A 113 -24.73 3.00 8.64
N PRO A 114 -25.85 3.58 8.21
CA PRO A 114 -26.10 5.03 8.30
C PRO A 114 -25.93 5.62 9.71
N GLU A 115 -26.04 4.77 10.74
CA GLU A 115 -26.08 5.14 12.15
C GLU A 115 -24.73 4.96 12.86
N GLN A 116 -23.72 4.37 12.20
CA GLN A 116 -22.44 4.08 12.83
C GLN A 116 -21.52 5.31 12.84
N SER A 117 -21.03 5.68 14.03
CA SER A 117 -20.10 6.80 14.20
C SER A 117 -18.77 6.55 13.49
N ALA A 118 -18.21 7.63 12.91
CA ALA A 118 -16.87 7.65 12.31
C ALA A 118 -15.79 7.21 13.31
N ALA A 119 -15.96 7.53 14.60
CA ALA A 119 -15.02 7.16 15.64
C ALA A 119 -14.97 5.63 15.87
N THR A 120 -16.12 4.95 15.81
CA THR A 120 -16.22 3.49 15.91
C THR A 120 -15.56 2.83 14.72
N ALA A 121 -15.95 3.23 13.51
CA ALA A 121 -15.37 2.76 12.25
C ALA A 121 -13.84 2.88 12.22
N ALA A 122 -13.33 4.06 12.60
CA ALA A 122 -11.91 4.32 12.62
C ALA A 122 -11.17 3.53 13.72
N THR A 123 -11.85 3.21 14.82
CA THR A 123 -11.30 2.36 15.89
C THR A 123 -11.19 0.90 15.42
N GLU A 124 -12.20 0.39 14.71
CA GLU A 124 -12.21 -0.96 14.14
C GLU A 124 -11.22 -1.12 12.97
N ALA A 125 -11.05 -0.08 12.15
CA ALA A 125 -10.07 -0.06 11.06
C ALA A 125 -8.61 0.00 11.54
N ARG A 126 -8.37 0.56 12.73
CA ARG A 126 -7.02 0.86 13.26
C ARG A 126 -6.05 -0.33 13.24
N PRO A 127 -6.35 -1.52 13.77
CA PRO A 127 -5.39 -2.64 13.77
C PRO A 127 -4.94 -3.03 12.36
N TRP A 128 -5.84 -2.97 11.37
CA TRP A 128 -5.53 -3.25 9.97
C TRP A 128 -4.56 -2.22 9.39
N PHE A 129 -4.85 -0.93 9.54
CA PHE A 129 -3.99 0.14 9.03
C PHE A 129 -2.64 0.26 9.75
N LEU A 130 -2.56 -0.14 11.03
CA LEU A 130 -1.28 -0.25 11.73
C LEU A 130 -0.44 -1.39 11.18
N THR A 131 -1.04 -2.56 10.95
CA THR A 131 -0.35 -3.70 10.32
C THR A 131 0.11 -3.33 8.91
N ALA A 132 -0.75 -2.67 8.14
CA ALA A 132 -0.41 -2.16 6.81
C ALA A 132 0.72 -1.11 6.85
N SER A 133 0.79 -0.30 7.90
CA SER A 133 1.88 0.67 8.12
C SER A 133 3.21 -0.04 8.34
N VAL A 134 3.24 -1.10 9.14
CA VAL A 134 4.46 -1.91 9.36
C VAL A 134 4.92 -2.54 8.03
N VAL A 135 4.01 -3.13 7.26
CA VAL A 135 4.31 -3.70 5.93
C VAL A 135 4.80 -2.62 4.97
N SER A 136 4.19 -1.43 5.00
CA SER A 136 4.57 -0.29 4.15
C SER A 136 5.98 0.22 4.49
N ILE A 137 6.32 0.34 5.78
CA ILE A 137 7.67 0.72 6.22
C ILE A 137 8.67 -0.35 5.81
N ALA A 138 8.34 -1.63 5.97
CA ALA A 138 9.21 -2.73 5.52
C ALA A 138 9.45 -2.67 4.01
N LEU A 139 8.42 -2.41 3.20
CA LEU A 139 8.55 -2.21 1.75
C LEU A 139 9.48 -1.03 1.42
N LEU A 140 9.35 0.10 2.12
CA LEU A 140 10.23 1.26 1.92
C LEU A 140 11.68 0.97 2.30
N ILE A 141 11.92 0.23 3.38
CA ILE A 141 13.25 -0.21 3.79
C ILE A 141 13.86 -1.12 2.73
N VAL A 142 13.11 -2.14 2.28
CA VAL A 142 13.58 -3.07 1.24
C VAL A 142 13.86 -2.33 -0.06
N ALA A 143 13.02 -1.37 -0.44
CA ALA A 143 13.24 -0.52 -1.61
C ALA A 143 14.52 0.33 -1.48
N GLY A 144 14.80 0.90 -0.30
CA GLY A 144 16.02 1.69 -0.07
C GLY A 144 17.31 0.86 -0.04
N LEU A 145 17.22 -0.45 0.15
CA LEU A 145 18.36 -1.38 0.11
C LEU A 145 18.61 -1.96 -1.30
N LEU A 146 17.69 -1.76 -2.25
CA LEU A 146 17.81 -2.13 -3.66
C LEU A 146 18.41 -0.99 -4.47
#